data_AF-A0AAE9XUY3-F1
#
_entry.id   AF-A0AAE9XUY3-F1
#
_cell.length_a   1.000
_cell.length_b   1.000
_cell.length_c   1.000
_cell.angle_alpha   90.00
_cell.angle_beta   90.00
_cell.angle_gamma   90.00
#
_symmetry.space_group_name_H-M   'P 1'
#
loop_
_entity.id
_entity.type
_entity.pdbx_description
1 polymer ?
#
loop_
_entity_poly.entity_id
_entity_poly.type
_entity_poly.pdbx_seq_one_letter_code
_entity_poly.pdbx_strand_id
1 'polypeptide(L)'
;MTATPHKGPAHIGLHLAKTGGTTLLAHLQAHLGPENCRTYGPAAWVDRFFAPASQKGPNLTSFRLIAGHGVDHRLLALDWPKVPVLFCVLRDPFTHLVSEYKHHLRGLARTGRTVSLRDYFRTRRPDPLAQTLYRQFAPLAGDDAGYGIGAVETILRHFRYVMNTAKLDTHAGLLFGDLGVPLHAERRRVYEEAVDTSDLTPAEVEAANPLDARLARATLEQTVTVGAPLNPFGYDPDLLAASMQGLRENSDKSHSQAEAEDLLVDALVAMRQIRAAEMHAAATPGMSPRLASLITDAASQKMPDYAAATNRANAALYLLRKDDVPGARQEAEACLALVPKHADGLFILARIEERCGNGTVAAKLSARAAAINPFNWPAFKLTFDLNRKHLGDAAAAALLDNAPAQTRRHPKFNELASLLTDAGTPQR
;
A
#
# COMPACT_ATOMS: atom_id res chain seq x y z
N MET A 1 3.73 -29.24 0.70
CA MET A 1 2.49 -29.46 1.50
C MET A 1 1.33 -28.97 0.67
N THR A 2 0.43 -29.85 0.24
CA THR A 2 -0.78 -29.47 -0.50
C THR A 2 -1.78 -28.89 0.50
N ALA A 3 -2.13 -27.61 0.36
CA ALA A 3 -3.13 -26.97 1.20
C ALA A 3 -4.45 -27.74 1.08
N THR A 4 -5.02 -28.15 2.21
CA THR A 4 -6.35 -28.78 2.26
C THR A 4 -7.36 -27.79 1.69
N PRO A 5 -8.18 -28.18 0.68
CA PRO A 5 -9.13 -27.25 0.07
C PRO A 5 -10.11 -26.74 1.11
N HIS A 6 -10.15 -25.42 1.28
CA HIS A 6 -11.06 -24.78 2.21
C HIS A 6 -12.50 -24.93 1.73
N LYS A 7 -13.37 -25.47 2.59
CA LYS A 7 -14.78 -25.70 2.26
C LYS A 7 -15.67 -24.48 2.47
N GLY A 8 -15.19 -23.41 3.10
CA GLY A 8 -15.96 -22.19 3.38
C GLY A 8 -15.92 -21.15 2.26
N PRO A 9 -16.77 -20.11 2.32
CA PRO A 9 -16.74 -19.02 1.36
C PRO A 9 -15.42 -18.25 1.40
N ALA A 10 -15.06 -17.65 0.27
CA ALA A 10 -13.94 -16.71 0.23
C ALA A 10 -14.32 -15.39 0.91
N HIS A 11 -13.35 -14.74 1.54
CA HIS A 11 -13.52 -13.40 2.12
C HIS A 11 -12.90 -12.37 1.18
N ILE A 12 -13.64 -11.31 0.87
CA ILE A 12 -13.21 -10.25 -0.04
C ILE A 12 -13.20 -8.92 0.73
N GLY A 13 -12.00 -8.37 0.93
CA GLY A 13 -11.77 -7.21 1.78
C GLY A 13 -11.44 -5.95 0.99
N LEU A 14 -12.32 -4.96 1.02
CA LEU A 14 -11.96 -3.64 0.55
C LEU A 14 -11.04 -2.96 1.57
N HIS A 15 -9.76 -2.83 1.20
CA HIS A 15 -8.81 -2.06 2.00
C HIS A 15 -8.95 -0.58 1.63
N LEU A 16 -9.59 0.20 2.49
CA LEU A 16 -9.59 1.66 2.38
C LEU A 16 -8.27 2.24 2.92
N ALA A 17 -7.72 3.23 2.24
CA ALA A 17 -6.46 3.85 2.67
C ALA A 17 -6.59 4.41 4.09
N LYS A 18 -5.60 4.10 4.95
CA LYS A 18 -5.47 4.64 6.32
C LYS A 18 -6.60 4.28 7.29
N THR A 19 -7.31 3.17 7.07
CA THR A 19 -8.30 2.64 8.02
C THR A 19 -7.77 1.47 8.87
N GLY A 20 -6.45 1.34 8.99
CA GLY A 20 -5.82 0.24 9.73
C GLY A 20 -5.78 -1.10 8.97
N GLY A 21 -6.21 -1.12 7.70
CA GLY A 21 -6.22 -2.32 6.88
C GLY A 21 -4.83 -2.93 6.67
N THR A 22 -3.73 -2.15 6.63
CA THR A 22 -2.37 -2.73 6.54
C THR A 22 -2.05 -3.66 7.71
N THR A 23 -2.40 -3.28 8.95
CA THR A 23 -2.17 -4.13 10.13
C THR A 23 -3.05 -5.37 10.09
N LEU A 24 -4.33 -5.20 9.75
CA LEU A 24 -5.28 -6.30 9.59
C LEU A 24 -4.79 -7.32 8.55
N LEU A 25 -4.39 -6.84 7.37
CA LEU A 25 -3.93 -7.68 6.27
C LEU A 25 -2.60 -8.36 6.59
N ALA A 26 -1.67 -7.68 7.26
CA ALA A 26 -0.41 -8.30 7.69
C ALA A 26 -0.67 -9.47 8.65
N HIS A 27 -1.60 -9.31 9.61
CA HIS A 27 -2.02 -10.38 10.51
C HIS A 27 -2.64 -11.56 9.74
N LEU A 28 -3.61 -11.29 8.88
CA LEU A 28 -4.27 -12.32 8.07
C LEU A 28 -3.28 -13.06 7.15
N GLN A 29 -2.36 -12.34 6.51
CA GLN A 29 -1.33 -12.91 5.64
C GLN A 29 -0.35 -13.80 6.41
N ALA A 30 0.06 -13.38 7.61
CA ALA A 30 0.98 -14.16 8.46
C ALA A 30 0.38 -15.51 8.89
N HIS A 31 -0.93 -15.58 9.09
CA HIS A 31 -1.60 -16.80 9.55
C HIS A 31 -2.19 -17.66 8.44
N LEU A 32 -2.68 -17.06 7.35
CA LEU A 32 -3.28 -17.82 6.24
C LEU A 32 -2.23 -18.34 5.25
N GLY A 33 -1.09 -17.65 5.12
CA GLY A 33 -0.08 -17.98 4.12
C GLY A 33 -0.43 -17.48 2.71
N PRO A 34 0.58 -17.40 1.82
CA PRO A 34 0.44 -16.88 0.45
C PRO A 34 -0.46 -17.74 -0.46
N GLU A 35 -0.71 -18.99 -0.09
CA GLU A 35 -1.59 -19.92 -0.81
C GLU A 35 -3.08 -19.71 -0.51
N ASN A 36 -3.40 -19.07 0.61
CA ASN A 36 -4.78 -18.82 1.03
C ASN A 36 -5.15 -17.33 1.04
N CYS A 37 -4.17 -16.43 1.02
CA CYS A 37 -4.39 -14.98 1.07
C CYS A 37 -3.70 -14.28 -0.10
N ARG A 38 -4.44 -13.39 -0.80
CA ARG A 38 -3.92 -12.61 -1.92
C ARG A 38 -4.23 -11.12 -1.80
N THR A 39 -3.23 -10.28 -2.05
CA THR A 39 -3.44 -8.84 -2.23
C THR A 39 -4.00 -8.55 -3.62
N TYR A 40 -5.01 -7.69 -3.71
CA TYR A 40 -5.60 -7.26 -5.00
C TYR A 40 -5.60 -5.74 -5.17
N GLY A 41 -5.16 -5.28 -6.34
CA GLY A 41 -5.13 -3.87 -6.74
C GLY A 41 -3.79 -3.40 -7.31
N PRO A 42 -3.63 -2.07 -7.49
CA PRO A 42 -2.55 -1.45 -8.26
C PRO A 42 -1.15 -1.98 -7.95
N ALA A 43 -0.77 -2.03 -6.68
CA ALA A 43 0.55 -2.52 -6.27
C ALA A 43 0.77 -3.99 -6.68
N ALA A 44 -0.22 -4.85 -6.48
CA ALA A 44 -0.13 -6.26 -6.86
C ALA A 44 -0.09 -6.46 -8.39
N TRP A 45 -0.78 -5.59 -9.15
CA TRP A 45 -0.72 -5.60 -10.61
C TRP A 45 0.66 -5.19 -11.13
N VAL A 46 1.23 -4.13 -10.56
CA VAL A 46 2.58 -3.65 -10.90
C VAL A 46 3.65 -4.68 -10.52
N ASP A 47 3.58 -5.26 -9.33
CA ASP A 47 4.53 -6.31 -8.90
C ASP A 47 4.48 -7.51 -9.84
N ARG A 48 3.28 -7.91 -10.28
CA ARG A 48 3.09 -9.01 -11.23
C ARG A 48 3.61 -8.67 -12.62
N PHE A 49 3.45 -7.43 -13.07
CA PHE A 49 3.96 -6.99 -14.37
C PHE A 49 5.48 -7.16 -14.49
N PHE A 50 6.23 -6.89 -13.41
CA PHE A 50 7.68 -7.08 -13.40
C PHE A 50 8.13 -8.51 -13.04
N ALA A 51 7.21 -9.42 -12.73
CA ALA A 51 7.52 -10.80 -12.40
C ALA A 51 7.83 -11.63 -13.66
N PRO A 52 8.60 -12.73 -13.56
CA PRO A 52 8.88 -13.60 -14.69
C PRO A 52 7.61 -14.16 -15.36
N ALA A 53 7.59 -14.19 -16.70
CA ALA A 53 6.45 -14.57 -17.54
C ALA A 53 5.90 -16.00 -17.31
N SER A 54 6.65 -16.87 -16.64
CA SER A 54 6.24 -18.26 -16.34
C SER A 54 5.15 -18.37 -15.27
N GLN A 55 4.76 -17.27 -14.62
CA GLN A 55 3.69 -17.28 -13.64
C GLN A 55 2.33 -17.11 -14.32
N LYS A 56 1.67 -18.23 -14.66
CA LYS A 56 0.20 -18.22 -14.84
C LYS A 56 -0.40 -17.54 -13.61
N GLY A 57 -1.26 -16.56 -13.84
CA GLY A 57 -1.95 -15.87 -12.75
C GLY A 57 -2.67 -16.88 -11.88
N PRO A 58 -2.60 -16.74 -10.54
CA PRO A 58 -3.30 -17.67 -9.69
C PRO A 58 -4.81 -17.55 -9.95
N ASN A 59 -5.52 -18.69 -9.90
CA ASN A 59 -6.96 -18.67 -9.93
C ASN A 59 -7.46 -17.91 -8.69
N LEU A 60 -8.04 -16.72 -8.89
CA LEU A 60 -8.48 -15.89 -7.77
C LEU A 60 -9.54 -16.62 -6.92
N THR A 61 -10.37 -17.47 -7.54
CA THR A 61 -11.45 -18.16 -6.83
C THR A 61 -10.97 -19.30 -5.91
N SER A 62 -9.68 -19.64 -5.93
CA SER A 62 -9.10 -20.63 -5.01
C SER A 62 -8.61 -20.04 -3.69
N PHE A 63 -8.53 -18.72 -3.54
CA PHE A 63 -8.06 -18.09 -2.29
C PHE A 63 -9.18 -18.02 -1.25
N ARG A 64 -8.79 -18.19 0.02
CA ARG A 64 -9.68 -17.98 1.17
C ARG A 64 -9.93 -16.51 1.46
N LEU A 65 -8.93 -15.67 1.17
CA LEU A 65 -8.96 -14.23 1.38
C LEU A 65 -8.36 -13.49 0.18
N ILE A 66 -9.12 -12.55 -0.38
CA ILE A 66 -8.62 -11.55 -1.31
C ILE A 66 -8.87 -10.18 -0.69
N ALA A 67 -7.84 -9.34 -0.57
CA ALA A 67 -8.06 -8.00 -0.05
C ALA A 67 -7.06 -6.98 -0.59
N GLY A 68 -7.45 -5.73 -0.66
CA GLY A 68 -6.55 -4.66 -1.10
C GLY A 68 -7.27 -3.44 -1.64
N HIS A 69 -6.47 -2.45 -2.04
CA HIS A 69 -6.99 -1.15 -2.47
C HIS A 69 -7.73 -1.20 -3.81
N GLY A 70 -7.53 -2.25 -4.62
CA GLY A 70 -8.21 -2.38 -5.91
C GLY A 70 -9.41 -3.32 -5.88
N VAL A 71 -9.80 -3.83 -4.71
CA VAL A 71 -10.98 -4.70 -4.60
C VAL A 71 -12.23 -3.93 -5.04
N ASP A 72 -12.96 -4.49 -6.00
CA ASP A 72 -14.15 -3.89 -6.60
C ASP A 72 -15.17 -4.96 -6.99
N HIS A 73 -16.31 -4.53 -7.55
CA HIS A 73 -17.41 -5.42 -7.96
C HIS A 73 -17.01 -6.48 -8.98
N ARG A 74 -15.92 -6.32 -9.75
CA ARG A 74 -15.53 -7.28 -10.79
C ARG A 74 -15.06 -8.61 -10.21
N LEU A 75 -14.49 -8.57 -9.01
CA LEU A 75 -14.19 -9.80 -8.27
C LEU A 75 -15.47 -10.61 -8.01
N LEU A 76 -16.62 -9.96 -7.84
CA LEU A 76 -17.89 -10.64 -7.58
C LEU A 76 -18.48 -11.34 -8.82
N ALA A 77 -18.09 -10.90 -10.02
CA ALA A 77 -18.47 -11.54 -11.28
C ALA A 77 -17.74 -12.87 -11.53
N LEU A 78 -16.69 -13.20 -10.75
CA LEU A 78 -15.98 -14.47 -10.91
C LEU A 78 -16.84 -15.67 -10.49
N ASP A 79 -16.50 -16.85 -11.02
CA ASP A 79 -17.20 -18.11 -10.72
C ASP A 79 -16.76 -18.67 -9.36
N TRP A 80 -17.24 -18.03 -8.30
CA TRP A 80 -17.00 -18.45 -6.93
C TRP A 80 -17.79 -19.72 -6.58
N PRO A 81 -17.18 -20.71 -5.92
CA PRO A 81 -17.87 -21.92 -5.46
C PRO A 81 -19.00 -21.64 -4.45
N LYS A 82 -18.90 -20.52 -3.72
CA LYS A 82 -19.87 -20.05 -2.73
C LYS A 82 -19.94 -18.53 -2.77
N VAL A 83 -21.06 -17.95 -2.35
CA VAL A 83 -21.19 -16.49 -2.19
C VAL A 83 -20.08 -16.00 -1.25
N PRO A 84 -19.19 -15.10 -1.70
CA PRO A 84 -18.10 -14.57 -0.89
C PRO A 84 -18.63 -13.67 0.21
N VAL A 85 -17.84 -13.55 1.27
CA VAL A 85 -18.09 -12.67 2.40
C VAL A 85 -17.35 -11.36 2.20
N LEU A 86 -18.08 -10.26 2.01
CA LEU A 86 -17.50 -8.94 1.86
C LEU A 86 -17.21 -8.28 3.20
N PHE A 87 -16.07 -7.58 3.29
CA PHE A 87 -15.76 -6.75 4.44
C PHE A 87 -14.99 -5.47 4.10
N CYS A 88 -15.09 -4.47 4.97
CA CYS A 88 -14.29 -3.26 4.92
C CYS A 88 -14.06 -2.70 6.33
N VAL A 89 -13.10 -1.77 6.44
CA VAL A 89 -12.84 -1.03 7.68
C VAL A 89 -13.00 0.45 7.39
N LEU A 90 -13.87 1.10 8.14
CA LEU A 90 -14.11 2.53 8.11
C LEU A 90 -13.34 3.22 9.24
N ARG A 91 -13.26 4.54 9.15
CA ARG A 91 -12.58 5.37 10.14
C ARG A 91 -13.29 6.71 10.24
N ASP A 92 -13.31 7.25 11.44
CA ASP A 92 -13.70 8.63 11.69
C ASP A 92 -12.96 9.60 10.73
N PRO A 93 -13.65 10.53 10.05
CA PRO A 93 -13.05 11.41 9.04
C PRO A 93 -11.86 12.22 9.57
N PHE A 94 -11.93 12.74 10.79
CA PHE A 94 -10.85 13.55 11.37
C PHE A 94 -9.60 12.71 11.60
N THR A 95 -9.74 11.56 12.27
CA THR A 95 -8.61 10.67 12.51
C THR A 95 -8.06 10.05 11.22
N HIS A 96 -8.91 9.86 10.21
CA HIS A 96 -8.52 9.44 8.86
C HIS A 96 -7.66 10.51 8.18
N LEU A 97 -8.12 11.77 8.15
CA LEU A 97 -7.38 12.91 7.63
C LEU A 97 -6.01 13.05 8.31
N VAL A 98 -5.95 13.01 9.64
CA VAL A 98 -4.69 13.11 10.39
C VAL A 98 -3.73 11.96 10.00
N SER A 99 -4.26 10.76 9.80
CA SER A 99 -3.46 9.60 9.41
C SER A 99 -2.94 9.69 7.97
N GLU A 100 -3.72 10.24 7.05
CA GLU A 100 -3.29 10.52 5.68
C GLU A 100 -2.26 11.64 5.63
N TYR A 101 -2.50 12.72 6.39
CA TYR A 101 -1.58 13.84 6.48
C TYR A 101 -0.21 13.43 7.04
N LYS A 102 -0.16 12.63 8.10
CA LYS A 102 1.09 12.02 8.59
C LYS A 102 1.83 11.25 7.51
N HIS A 103 1.09 10.50 6.69
CA HIS A 103 1.68 9.76 5.58
C HIS A 103 2.19 10.70 4.47
N HIS A 104 1.45 11.76 4.17
CA HIS A 104 1.83 12.77 3.19
C HIS A 104 3.10 13.53 3.63
N LEU A 105 3.18 13.94 4.89
CA LEU A 105 4.37 14.61 5.46
C LEU A 105 5.63 13.76 5.31
N ARG A 106 5.54 12.43 5.43
CA ARG A 106 6.70 11.55 5.16
C ARG A 106 7.11 11.52 3.70
N GLY A 107 6.13 11.62 2.80
CA GLY A 107 6.40 11.82 1.38
C GLY A 107 7.14 13.13 1.15
N LEU A 108 6.69 14.23 1.77
CA LEU A 108 7.32 15.54 1.66
C LEU A 108 8.69 15.61 2.36
N ALA A 109 8.89 14.86 3.45
CA ALA A 109 10.17 14.77 4.15
C ALA A 109 11.30 14.31 3.21
N ARG A 110 10.99 13.46 2.21
CA ARG A 110 11.95 13.07 1.14
C ARG A 110 12.49 14.25 0.33
N THR A 111 11.84 15.40 0.40
CA THR A 111 12.17 16.64 -0.32
C THR A 111 12.52 17.80 0.60
N GLY A 112 12.48 17.61 1.93
CA GLY A 112 12.60 18.70 2.90
C GLY A 112 11.46 19.71 2.84
N ARG A 113 10.32 19.38 2.22
CA ARG A 113 9.13 20.23 2.16
C ARG A 113 8.22 19.98 3.35
N THR A 114 7.45 20.99 3.72
CA THR A 114 6.38 20.92 4.71
C THR A 114 5.10 21.54 4.15
N VAL A 115 3.96 21.21 4.73
CA VAL A 115 2.64 21.81 4.46
C VAL A 115 1.86 21.76 5.76
N SER A 116 0.98 22.73 6.02
CA SER A 116 0.11 22.71 7.22
C SER A 116 -1.02 21.68 7.08
N LEU A 117 -1.66 21.29 8.18
CA LEU A 117 -2.81 20.39 8.13
C LEU A 117 -4.00 21.08 7.44
N ARG A 118 -4.28 22.35 7.74
CA ARG A 118 -5.35 23.12 7.10
C ARG A 118 -5.14 23.27 5.59
N ASP A 119 -3.92 23.55 5.12
CA ASP A 119 -3.66 23.65 3.68
C ASP A 119 -3.75 22.29 2.99
N TYR A 120 -3.28 21.22 3.64
CA TYR A 120 -3.49 19.86 3.15
C TYR A 120 -4.98 19.54 3.01
N PHE A 121 -5.78 19.84 4.04
CA PHE A 121 -7.23 19.62 4.05
C PHE A 121 -7.96 20.35 2.92
N ARG A 122 -7.59 21.59 2.60
CA ARG A 122 -8.19 22.36 1.49
C ARG A 122 -8.01 21.72 0.11
N THR A 123 -7.01 20.86 -0.06
CA THR A 123 -6.78 20.13 -1.33
C THR A 123 -7.60 18.85 -1.45
N ARG A 124 -8.30 18.45 -0.38
CA ARG A 124 -9.00 17.17 -0.30
C ARG A 124 -10.39 17.27 -0.91
N ARG A 125 -10.82 16.17 -1.54
CA ARG A 125 -12.22 15.96 -1.90
C ARG A 125 -13.02 15.53 -0.67
N PRO A 126 -14.31 15.92 -0.58
CA PRO A 126 -15.20 15.49 0.50
C PRO A 126 -15.49 13.98 0.41
N ASP A 127 -15.73 13.35 1.55
CA ASP A 127 -16.17 11.95 1.68
C ASP A 127 -15.28 10.91 0.95
N PRO A 128 -13.94 10.92 1.15
CA PRO A 128 -13.04 10.04 0.43
C PRO A 128 -13.33 8.54 0.60
N LEU A 129 -13.87 8.11 1.75
CA LEU A 129 -14.18 6.69 1.99
C LEU A 129 -15.45 6.28 1.24
N ALA A 130 -16.54 7.03 1.37
CA ALA A 130 -17.79 6.80 0.66
C ALA A 130 -17.62 6.90 -0.87
N GLN A 131 -16.85 7.88 -1.36
CA GLN A 131 -16.52 7.97 -2.80
C GLN A 131 -15.76 6.73 -3.29
N THR A 132 -14.85 6.19 -2.46
CA THR A 132 -14.08 5.00 -2.83
C THR A 132 -14.99 3.76 -2.88
N LEU A 133 -15.85 3.58 -1.87
CA LEU A 133 -16.87 2.52 -1.87
C LEU A 133 -17.75 2.59 -3.11
N TYR A 134 -18.31 3.77 -3.40
CA TYR A 134 -19.17 3.97 -4.57
C TYR A 134 -18.42 3.69 -5.87
N ARG A 135 -17.22 4.25 -6.07
CA ARG A 135 -16.45 4.02 -7.30
C ARG A 135 -16.15 2.54 -7.54
N GLN A 136 -15.91 1.76 -6.49
CA GLN A 136 -15.54 0.35 -6.62
C GLN A 136 -16.76 -0.58 -6.74
N PHE A 137 -17.89 -0.17 -6.16
CA PHE A 137 -19.08 -1.01 -6.06
C PHE A 137 -20.35 -0.32 -6.59
N ALA A 138 -20.22 0.67 -7.46
CA ALA A 138 -21.36 1.40 -8.04
C ALA A 138 -22.45 0.46 -8.61
N PRO A 139 -22.12 -0.65 -9.29
CA PRO A 139 -23.14 -1.60 -9.75
C PRO A 139 -23.97 -2.26 -8.64
N LEU A 140 -23.52 -2.21 -7.38
CA LEU A 140 -24.26 -2.71 -6.22
C LEU A 140 -25.19 -1.65 -5.60
N ALA A 141 -25.20 -0.41 -6.09
CA ALA A 141 -26.08 0.65 -5.59
C ALA A 141 -27.56 0.48 -5.99
N GLY A 142 -27.86 -0.44 -6.93
CA GLY A 142 -29.20 -0.63 -7.48
C GLY A 142 -29.57 0.44 -8.50
N ASP A 143 -30.87 0.77 -8.58
CA ASP A 143 -31.42 1.76 -9.53
C ASP A 143 -31.07 3.22 -9.18
N ASP A 144 -30.47 3.46 -8.01
CA ASP A 144 -29.94 4.76 -7.63
C ASP A 144 -28.71 5.10 -8.49
N ALA A 145 -28.94 5.76 -9.63
CA ALA A 145 -27.89 6.13 -10.58
C ALA A 145 -26.92 7.22 -10.07
N GLY A 146 -27.20 7.82 -8.91
CA GLY A 146 -26.44 8.95 -8.35
C GLY A 146 -25.62 8.58 -7.12
N TYR A 147 -24.43 9.17 -7.02
CA TYR A 147 -23.66 9.14 -5.78
C TYR A 147 -24.42 9.87 -4.65
N GLY A 148 -24.67 9.15 -3.56
CA GLY A 148 -25.35 9.68 -2.37
C GLY A 148 -25.35 8.68 -1.22
N ILE A 149 -25.90 9.08 -0.08
CA ILE A 149 -25.93 8.21 1.11
C ILE A 149 -26.71 6.91 0.87
N GLY A 150 -27.85 6.98 0.18
CA GLY A 150 -28.68 5.81 -0.14
C GLY A 150 -27.90 4.77 -0.95
N ALA A 151 -27.25 5.20 -2.03
CA ALA A 151 -26.39 4.34 -2.85
C ALA A 151 -25.27 3.68 -2.03
N VAL A 152 -24.59 4.44 -1.16
CA VAL A 152 -23.49 3.90 -0.34
C VAL A 152 -23.99 2.93 0.74
N GLU A 153 -25.12 3.22 1.38
CA GLU A 153 -25.75 2.31 2.35
C GLU A 153 -26.24 1.02 1.65
N THR A 154 -26.84 1.12 0.47
CA THR A 154 -27.22 -0.04 -0.36
C THR A 154 -26.00 -0.89 -0.72
N ILE A 155 -24.89 -0.27 -1.14
CA ILE A 155 -23.61 -0.99 -1.34
C ILE A 155 -23.21 -1.72 -0.04
N LEU A 156 -23.23 -1.02 1.10
CA LEU A 156 -22.81 -1.59 2.37
C LEU A 156 -23.72 -2.71 2.87
N ARG A 157 -24.99 -2.82 2.45
CA ARG A 157 -25.85 -4.00 2.72
C ARG A 157 -25.27 -5.30 2.19
N HIS A 158 -24.36 -5.26 1.22
CA HIS A 158 -23.67 -6.43 0.69
C HIS A 158 -22.50 -6.89 1.58
N PHE A 159 -22.05 -6.06 2.53
CA PHE A 159 -20.89 -6.31 3.38
C PHE A 159 -21.30 -7.00 4.66
N ARG A 160 -20.77 -8.20 4.95
CA ARG A 160 -21.07 -8.88 6.22
C ARG A 160 -20.38 -8.21 7.40
N TYR A 161 -19.19 -7.66 7.17
CA TYR A 161 -18.41 -6.97 8.19
C TYR A 161 -18.03 -5.54 7.74
N VAL A 162 -18.63 -4.54 8.38
CA VAL A 162 -18.29 -3.12 8.24
C VAL A 162 -17.71 -2.66 9.57
N MET A 163 -16.38 -2.70 9.66
CA MET A 163 -15.66 -2.49 10.91
C MET A 163 -15.29 -1.03 11.12
N ASN A 164 -15.00 -0.64 12.37
CA ASN A 164 -14.49 0.69 12.69
C ASN A 164 -13.05 0.61 13.20
N THR A 165 -12.16 1.47 12.70
CA THR A 165 -10.74 1.52 13.10
C THR A 165 -10.55 1.69 14.61
N ALA A 166 -11.44 2.42 15.29
CA ALA A 166 -11.39 2.68 16.74
C ALA A 166 -11.75 1.45 17.59
N LYS A 167 -12.57 0.54 17.05
CA LYS A 167 -12.97 -0.73 17.68
C LYS A 167 -12.41 -1.96 16.94
N LEU A 168 -11.35 -1.78 16.16
CA LEU A 168 -10.89 -2.79 15.20
C LEU A 168 -10.55 -4.12 15.87
N ASP A 169 -9.95 -4.11 17.06
CA ASP A 169 -9.55 -5.34 17.75
C ASP A 169 -10.78 -6.18 18.14
N THR A 170 -11.85 -5.55 18.61
CA THR A 170 -13.12 -6.22 18.91
C THR A 170 -13.87 -6.61 17.63
N HIS A 171 -13.91 -5.71 16.64
CA HIS A 171 -14.68 -5.91 15.40
C HIS A 171 -14.07 -7.01 14.51
N ALA A 172 -12.74 -7.03 14.39
CA ALA A 172 -12.02 -8.01 13.57
C ALA A 172 -12.07 -9.43 14.18
N GLY A 173 -12.36 -9.57 15.47
CA GLY A 173 -12.48 -10.88 16.12
C GLY A 173 -13.50 -11.81 15.45
N LEU A 174 -14.61 -11.27 14.95
CA LEU A 174 -15.61 -12.05 14.21
C LEU A 174 -15.07 -12.54 12.86
N LEU A 175 -14.39 -11.66 12.12
CA LEU A 175 -13.72 -12.02 10.86
C LEU A 175 -12.63 -13.08 11.08
N PHE A 176 -11.85 -12.94 12.15
CA PHE A 176 -10.82 -13.91 12.51
C PHE A 176 -11.40 -15.27 12.86
N GLY A 177 -12.51 -15.29 13.61
CA GLY A 177 -13.27 -16.51 13.89
C GLY A 177 -13.71 -17.24 12.61
N ASP A 178 -14.32 -16.52 11.67
CA ASP A 178 -14.77 -17.08 10.38
C ASP A 178 -13.60 -17.59 9.52
N LEU A 179 -12.43 -16.96 9.62
CA LEU A 179 -11.21 -17.38 8.91
C LEU A 179 -10.39 -18.44 9.67
N GLY A 180 -10.75 -18.79 10.90
CA GLY A 180 -9.97 -19.69 11.75
C GLY A 180 -8.57 -19.15 12.08
N VAL A 181 -8.43 -17.83 12.17
CA VAL A 181 -7.19 -17.13 12.51
C VAL A 181 -7.25 -16.71 13.99
N PRO A 182 -6.16 -16.81 14.76
CA PRO A 182 -6.16 -16.36 16.16
C PRO A 182 -6.42 -14.84 16.26
N LEU A 183 -6.98 -14.42 17.40
CA LEU A 183 -7.14 -13.00 17.71
C LEU A 183 -5.78 -12.29 17.68
N HIS A 184 -5.78 -11.06 17.17
CA HIS A 184 -4.57 -10.25 17.12
C HIS A 184 -4.18 -9.82 18.53
N ALA A 185 -3.04 -10.30 19.03
CA ALA A 185 -2.64 -10.08 20.41
C ALA A 185 -2.11 -8.67 20.69
N GLU A 186 -1.54 -7.97 19.69
CA GLU A 186 -0.96 -6.65 19.92
C GLU A 186 -1.05 -5.72 18.71
N ARG A 187 -1.87 -4.67 18.84
CA ARG A 187 -1.85 -3.56 17.90
C ARG A 187 -0.66 -2.66 18.22
N ARG A 188 0.50 -2.93 17.59
CA ARG A 188 1.65 -2.03 17.70
C ARG A 188 1.29 -0.73 16.97
N ARG A 189 1.05 0.36 17.71
CA ARG A 189 0.97 1.70 17.12
C ARG A 189 2.32 1.98 16.49
N VAL A 190 2.38 1.83 15.16
CA VAL A 190 3.64 2.00 14.44
C VAL A 190 4.14 3.45 14.54
N TYR A 191 3.27 4.40 14.89
CA TYR A 191 3.60 5.83 14.88
C TYR A 191 2.95 6.62 16.04
N GLU A 192 3.79 7.15 16.93
CA GLU A 192 3.40 8.01 18.07
C GLU A 192 3.57 9.50 17.81
N GLU A 193 4.10 9.91 16.64
CA GLU A 193 4.34 11.32 16.35
C GLU A 193 3.05 12.13 16.45
N ALA A 194 3.00 13.01 17.45
CA ALA A 194 1.97 14.03 17.55
C ALA A 194 2.13 14.95 16.34
N VAL A 195 1.01 15.24 15.70
CA VAL A 195 0.93 16.26 14.66
C VAL A 195 0.16 17.40 15.27
N ASP A 196 0.59 18.63 14.99
CA ASP A 196 -0.16 19.81 15.36
C ASP A 196 -1.50 19.81 14.59
N THR A 197 -2.59 19.73 15.34
CA THR A 197 -3.96 19.80 14.84
C THR A 197 -4.69 21.03 15.37
N SER A 198 -3.96 21.99 15.96
CA SER A 198 -4.56 23.19 16.56
C SER A 198 -5.27 24.07 15.55
N ASP A 199 -4.88 23.99 14.28
CA ASP A 199 -5.42 24.75 13.17
C ASP A 199 -6.65 24.10 12.52
N LEU A 200 -7.16 22.95 12.97
CA LEU A 200 -8.33 22.30 12.36
C LEU A 200 -9.08 21.41 13.38
N THR A 201 -10.38 21.67 13.56
CA THR A 201 -11.20 20.93 14.51
C THR A 201 -11.86 19.69 13.90
N PRO A 202 -12.21 18.65 14.71
CA PRO A 202 -13.00 17.52 14.23
C PRO A 202 -14.34 17.92 13.62
N ALA A 203 -15.05 18.89 14.22
CA ALA A 203 -16.35 19.35 13.74
C ALA A 203 -16.28 20.00 12.34
N GLU A 204 -15.23 20.78 12.05
CA GLU A 204 -15.00 21.33 10.71
C GLU A 204 -14.80 20.21 9.67
N VAL A 205 -14.07 19.16 10.03
CA VAL A 205 -13.82 18.03 9.12
C VAL A 205 -15.07 17.18 8.93
N GLU A 206 -15.84 16.92 9.99
CA GLU A 206 -17.12 16.20 9.88
C GLU A 206 -18.13 16.96 9.00
N ALA A 207 -18.23 18.29 9.17
CA ALA A 207 -19.13 19.11 8.36
C ALA A 207 -18.79 19.07 6.86
N ALA A 208 -17.50 18.96 6.53
CA ALA A 208 -17.04 18.81 5.15
C ALA A 208 -17.10 17.36 4.61
N ASN A 209 -17.32 16.37 5.48
CA ASN A 209 -17.38 14.95 5.12
C ASN A 209 -18.61 14.27 5.77
N PRO A 210 -19.84 14.74 5.44
CA PRO A 210 -21.05 14.32 6.12
C PRO A 210 -21.37 12.83 5.91
N LEU A 211 -21.02 12.25 4.76
CA LEU A 211 -21.27 10.83 4.49
C LEU A 211 -20.30 9.98 5.29
N ASP A 212 -19.00 10.27 5.24
CA ASP A 212 -18.01 9.50 5.99
C ASP A 212 -18.26 9.61 7.51
N ALA A 213 -18.67 10.79 8.00
CA ALA A 213 -19.04 10.99 9.40
C ALA A 213 -20.23 10.12 9.82
N ARG A 214 -21.29 10.07 8.99
CA ARG A 214 -22.46 9.20 9.23
C ARG A 214 -22.06 7.72 9.27
N LEU A 215 -21.28 7.25 8.30
CA LEU A 215 -20.85 5.86 8.24
C LEU A 215 -19.94 5.48 9.43
N ALA A 216 -19.03 6.38 9.81
CA ALA A 216 -18.15 6.18 10.95
C ALA A 216 -18.93 6.10 12.28
N ARG A 217 -19.95 6.95 12.47
CA ARG A 217 -20.78 6.94 13.67
C ARG A 217 -21.61 5.66 13.78
N ALA A 218 -22.29 5.27 12.70
CA ALA A 218 -23.09 4.04 12.66
C ALA A 218 -22.26 2.80 13.00
N THR A 219 -21.03 2.71 12.47
CA THR A 219 -20.13 1.59 12.78
C THR A 219 -19.53 1.67 14.18
N LEU A 220 -19.35 2.86 14.75
CA LEU A 220 -18.84 3.02 16.11
C LEU A 220 -19.87 2.59 17.17
N GLU A 221 -21.16 2.85 16.93
CA GLU A 221 -22.25 2.53 17.87
C GLU A 221 -22.64 1.05 17.88
N GLN A 222 -22.12 0.26 16.93
CA GLN A 222 -22.45 -1.15 16.80
C GLN A 222 -21.97 -2.00 17.98
N THR A 223 -22.81 -2.96 18.38
CA THR A 223 -22.50 -3.99 19.37
C THR A 223 -22.11 -5.30 18.68
N VAL A 224 -21.04 -5.94 19.17
CA VAL A 224 -20.55 -7.21 18.62
C VAL A 224 -21.34 -8.36 19.21
N THR A 225 -21.95 -9.17 18.34
CA THR A 225 -22.64 -10.42 18.72
C THR A 225 -21.98 -11.59 18.01
N VAL A 226 -21.56 -12.61 18.76
CA VAL A 226 -20.87 -13.79 18.20
C VAL A 226 -21.79 -14.51 17.21
N GLY A 227 -21.26 -14.81 16.01
CA GLY A 227 -22.00 -15.48 14.94
C GLY A 227 -22.89 -14.57 14.09
N ALA A 228 -23.17 -13.34 14.53
CA ALA A 228 -23.97 -12.38 13.78
C ALA A 228 -23.12 -11.58 12.78
N PRO A 229 -23.71 -11.06 11.68
CA PRO A 229 -23.10 -10.04 10.85
C PRO A 229 -22.72 -8.80 11.66
N LEU A 230 -21.60 -8.18 11.32
CA LEU A 230 -21.18 -6.90 11.89
C LEU A 230 -21.43 -5.79 10.86
N ASN A 231 -22.70 -5.48 10.61
CA ASN A 231 -23.08 -4.41 9.68
C ASN A 231 -24.29 -3.62 10.21
N PRO A 232 -24.16 -2.32 10.49
CA PRO A 232 -25.27 -1.48 10.96
C PRO A 232 -26.23 -1.04 9.84
N PHE A 233 -25.92 -1.33 8.58
CA PHE A 233 -26.68 -0.91 7.39
C PHE A 233 -27.65 -1.99 6.89
N GLY A 234 -27.77 -3.13 7.58
CA GLY A 234 -28.71 -4.20 7.23
C GLY A 234 -28.14 -5.20 6.22
N TYR A 235 -27.13 -5.97 6.64
CA TYR A 235 -26.52 -7.02 5.81
C TYR A 235 -27.57 -7.96 5.22
N ASP A 236 -27.49 -8.17 3.91
CA ASP A 236 -28.46 -8.93 3.12
C ASP A 236 -27.70 -9.90 2.19
N PRO A 237 -27.55 -11.18 2.57
CA PRO A 237 -26.81 -12.16 1.77
C PRO A 237 -27.51 -12.53 0.47
N ASP A 238 -28.85 -12.48 0.44
CA ASP A 238 -29.65 -12.82 -0.74
C ASP A 238 -29.54 -11.70 -1.79
N LEU A 239 -29.51 -10.44 -1.34
CA LEU A 239 -29.20 -9.29 -2.18
C LEU A 239 -27.82 -9.45 -2.85
N LEU A 240 -26.79 -9.84 -2.09
CA LEU A 240 -25.45 -10.08 -2.66
C LEU A 240 -25.46 -11.20 -3.71
N ALA A 241 -26.15 -12.30 -3.42
CA ALA A 241 -26.27 -13.41 -4.37
C ALA A 241 -26.96 -12.97 -5.68
N ALA A 242 -28.05 -12.20 -5.58
CA ALA A 242 -28.77 -11.66 -6.73
C ALA A 242 -27.91 -10.67 -7.54
N SER A 243 -27.23 -9.74 -6.88
CA SER A 243 -26.33 -8.80 -7.54
C SER A 243 -25.14 -9.51 -8.22
N MET A 244 -24.58 -10.55 -7.61
CA MET A 244 -23.55 -11.38 -8.25
C MET A 244 -24.04 -12.05 -9.53
N GLN A 245 -25.27 -12.58 -9.51
CA GLN A 245 -25.87 -13.16 -10.70
C GLN A 245 -26.03 -12.11 -11.80
N GLY A 246 -26.60 -10.94 -11.46
CA GLY A 246 -26.74 -9.83 -12.41
C GLY A 246 -25.39 -9.34 -12.95
N LEU A 247 -24.35 -9.30 -12.11
CA LEU A 247 -22.99 -8.96 -12.54
C LEU A 247 -22.40 -10.00 -13.49
N ARG A 248 -22.69 -11.30 -13.31
CA ARG A 248 -22.22 -12.38 -14.20
C ARG A 248 -22.93 -12.35 -15.55
N GLU A 249 -24.24 -12.11 -15.54
CA GLU A 249 -25.06 -12.02 -16.74
C GLU A 249 -24.73 -10.79 -17.59
N ASN A 250 -24.46 -9.67 -16.93
CA ASN A 250 -24.07 -8.42 -17.58
C ASN A 250 -22.55 -8.26 -17.75
N SER A 251 -21.74 -9.11 -17.12
CA SER A 251 -20.32 -9.12 -17.39
C SER A 251 -20.15 -9.56 -18.83
N ASP A 252 -19.76 -8.62 -19.68
CA ASP A 252 -19.09 -9.01 -20.90
C ASP A 252 -17.92 -9.92 -20.45
N LYS A 253 -17.98 -11.20 -20.84
CA LYS A 253 -16.92 -12.17 -20.53
C LYS A 253 -15.58 -11.69 -21.10
N SER A 254 -15.62 -10.71 -22.01
CA SER A 254 -14.53 -9.77 -22.22
C SER A 254 -14.55 -8.66 -21.16
N HIS A 255 -14.13 -8.98 -19.92
CA HIS A 255 -13.32 -8.01 -19.19
C HIS A 255 -12.10 -7.80 -20.06
N SER A 256 -12.22 -6.84 -20.98
CA SER A 256 -11.37 -6.84 -22.15
C SER A 256 -9.94 -6.75 -21.65
N GLN A 257 -9.06 -7.56 -22.22
CA GLN A 257 -7.63 -7.44 -21.99
C GLN A 257 -7.21 -5.95 -22.06
N ALA A 258 -7.89 -5.17 -22.90
CA ALA A 258 -7.74 -3.73 -22.98
C ALA A 258 -7.98 -2.96 -21.67
N GLU A 259 -9.08 -3.20 -20.95
CA GLU A 259 -9.35 -2.53 -19.67
C GLU A 259 -8.31 -2.90 -18.60
N ALA A 260 -7.90 -4.18 -18.55
CA ALA A 260 -6.87 -4.64 -17.63
C ALA A 260 -5.50 -3.98 -17.92
N GLU A 261 -5.19 -3.79 -19.20
CA GLU A 261 -4.00 -3.04 -19.65
C GLU A 261 -4.08 -1.56 -19.25
N ASP A 262 -5.24 -0.92 -19.40
CA ASP A 262 -5.44 0.49 -19.02
C ASP A 262 -5.24 0.69 -17.51
N LEU A 263 -5.85 -0.16 -16.70
CA LEU A 263 -5.70 -0.12 -15.24
C LEU A 263 -4.29 -0.40 -14.77
N LEU A 264 -3.56 -1.27 -15.47
CA LEU A 264 -2.15 -1.52 -15.20
C LEU A 264 -1.31 -0.28 -15.51
N VAL A 265 -1.55 0.40 -16.64
CA VAL A 265 -0.82 1.61 -17.00
C VAL A 265 -1.12 2.75 -16.03
N ASP A 266 -2.38 2.93 -15.64
CA ASP A 266 -2.76 3.89 -14.59
C ASP A 266 -2.03 3.59 -13.27
N ALA A 267 -1.96 2.32 -12.88
CA ALA A 267 -1.21 1.89 -11.70
C ALA A 267 0.29 2.19 -11.82
N LEU A 268 0.90 1.91 -12.98
CA LEU A 268 2.31 2.21 -13.25
C LEU A 268 2.60 3.72 -13.19
N VAL A 269 1.71 4.56 -13.72
CA VAL A 269 1.83 6.03 -13.65
C VAL A 269 1.69 6.51 -12.20
N ALA A 270 0.65 6.06 -11.50
CA ALA A 270 0.37 6.46 -10.12
C ALA A 270 1.51 6.07 -9.16
N MET A 271 2.11 4.89 -9.38
CA MET A 271 3.22 4.37 -8.57
C MET A 271 4.60 4.86 -9.04
N ARG A 272 4.67 5.73 -10.05
CA ARG A 272 5.92 6.24 -10.64
C ARG A 272 6.84 5.13 -11.14
N GLN A 273 6.26 4.12 -11.79
CA GLN A 273 6.96 2.96 -12.34
C GLN A 273 6.93 2.94 -13.88
N ILE A 274 6.29 3.92 -14.53
CA ILE A 274 6.08 3.89 -15.99
C ILE A 274 7.40 3.89 -16.79
N ARG A 275 8.47 4.56 -16.30
CA ARG A 275 9.79 4.51 -16.95
C ARG A 275 10.46 3.14 -16.81
N ALA A 276 10.32 2.51 -15.64
CA ALA A 276 10.77 1.12 -15.46
C ALA A 276 9.97 0.16 -16.35
N ALA A 277 8.67 0.42 -16.52
CA ALA A 277 7.81 -0.40 -17.37
C ALA A 277 8.14 -0.28 -18.85
N GLU A 278 8.48 0.91 -19.33
CA GLU A 278 8.97 1.13 -20.69
C GLU A 278 10.22 0.29 -20.98
N MET A 279 11.20 0.32 -20.07
CA MET A 279 12.41 -0.52 -20.18
C MET A 279 12.09 -2.02 -20.10
N HIS A 280 11.16 -2.40 -19.24
CA HIS A 280 10.72 -3.79 -19.11
C HIS A 280 10.02 -4.29 -20.37
N ALA A 281 9.15 -3.47 -20.96
CA ALA A 281 8.46 -3.75 -22.21
C ALA A 281 9.44 -3.95 -23.38
N ALA A 282 10.44 -3.07 -23.50
CA ALA A 282 11.48 -3.19 -24.52
C ALA A 282 12.33 -4.47 -24.37
N ALA A 283 12.50 -4.97 -23.14
CA ALA A 283 13.30 -6.15 -22.85
C ALA A 283 12.50 -7.47 -22.82
N THR A 284 11.16 -7.43 -22.94
CA THR A 284 10.30 -8.60 -22.75
C THR A 284 9.58 -8.98 -24.06
N PRO A 285 9.99 -10.07 -24.72
CA PRO A 285 9.31 -10.58 -25.91
C PRO A 285 7.86 -11.00 -25.60
N GLY A 286 6.97 -10.82 -26.57
CA GLY A 286 5.58 -11.30 -26.48
C GLY A 286 4.62 -10.41 -25.69
N MET A 287 5.01 -9.17 -25.36
CA MET A 287 4.08 -8.18 -24.82
C MET A 287 3.01 -7.79 -25.85
N SER A 288 1.77 -7.58 -25.39
CA SER A 288 0.68 -7.05 -26.21
C SER A 288 1.10 -5.74 -26.88
N PRO A 289 0.92 -5.59 -28.22
CA PRO A 289 1.23 -4.33 -28.91
C PRO A 289 0.48 -3.13 -28.34
N ARG A 290 -0.77 -3.34 -27.90
CA ARG A 290 -1.59 -2.30 -27.26
C ARG A 290 -0.98 -1.86 -25.94
N LEU A 291 -0.63 -2.81 -25.06
CA LEU A 291 0.01 -2.51 -23.78
C LEU A 291 1.34 -1.77 -23.97
N ALA A 292 2.16 -2.21 -24.92
CA ALA A 292 3.42 -1.56 -25.24
C ALA A 292 3.22 -0.10 -25.72
N SER A 293 2.20 0.15 -26.55
CA SER A 293 1.82 1.51 -26.98
C SER A 293 1.40 2.36 -25.78
N LEU A 294 0.49 1.87 -24.93
CA LEU A 294 0.01 2.62 -23.77
C LEU A 294 1.14 2.99 -22.80
N ILE A 295 2.08 2.06 -22.58
CA ILE A 295 3.26 2.33 -21.74
C ILE A 295 4.11 3.44 -22.37
N THR A 296 4.36 3.38 -23.68
CA THR A 296 5.16 4.37 -24.41
C THR A 296 4.51 5.76 -24.38
N ASP A 297 3.19 5.81 -24.61
CA ASP A 297 2.42 7.06 -24.58
C ASP A 297 2.44 7.67 -23.18
N ALA A 298 2.19 6.86 -22.14
CA ALA A 298 2.22 7.31 -20.75
C ALA A 298 3.62 7.73 -20.27
N ALA A 299 4.68 7.06 -20.74
CA ALA A 299 6.07 7.44 -20.43
C ALA A 299 6.47 8.77 -21.08
N SER A 300 5.85 9.12 -22.21
CA SER A 300 6.10 10.37 -22.95
C SER A 300 5.40 11.59 -22.36
N GLN A 301 4.45 11.40 -21.43
CA GLN A 301 3.73 12.49 -20.80
C GLN A 301 4.65 13.32 -19.89
N LYS A 302 4.53 14.65 -19.97
CA LYS A 302 5.30 15.56 -19.11
C LYS A 302 4.88 15.41 -17.65
N MET A 303 5.84 15.08 -16.79
CA MET A 303 5.65 15.00 -15.35
C MET A 303 6.29 16.19 -14.64
N PRO A 304 5.77 16.62 -13.47
CA PRO A 304 6.50 17.52 -12.59
C PRO A 304 7.86 16.94 -12.22
N ASP A 305 8.89 17.79 -12.07
CA ASP A 305 10.29 17.36 -11.88
C ASP A 305 10.47 16.31 -10.79
N TYR A 306 9.76 16.44 -9.66
CA TYR A 306 9.85 15.44 -8.59
C TYR A 306 9.24 14.08 -8.95
N ALA A 307 8.09 14.09 -9.64
CA ALA A 307 7.47 12.86 -10.12
C ALA A 307 8.35 12.20 -11.19
N ALA A 308 8.94 13.00 -12.09
CA ALA A 308 9.92 12.53 -13.08
C ALA A 308 11.16 11.93 -12.39
N ALA A 309 11.73 12.61 -11.39
CA ALA A 309 12.87 12.12 -10.62
C ALA A 309 12.55 10.81 -9.87
N THR A 310 11.36 10.69 -9.27
CA THR A 310 10.93 9.43 -8.63
C THR A 310 10.81 8.29 -9.65
N ASN A 311 10.28 8.58 -10.84
CA ASN A 311 10.16 7.62 -11.93
C ASN A 311 11.54 7.13 -12.43
N ARG A 312 12.51 8.05 -12.55
CA ARG A 312 13.92 7.75 -12.85
C ARG A 312 14.58 6.90 -11.76
N ALA A 313 14.35 7.22 -10.48
CA ALA A 313 14.85 6.40 -9.37
C ALA A 313 14.30 4.97 -9.41
N ASN A 314 13.00 4.80 -9.66
CA ASN A 314 12.40 3.46 -9.78
C ASN A 314 12.95 2.67 -10.97
N ALA A 315 13.22 3.33 -12.11
CA ALA A 315 13.89 2.73 -13.26
C ALA A 315 15.32 2.30 -12.94
N ALA A 316 16.10 3.14 -12.26
CA ALA A 316 17.44 2.80 -11.80
C ALA A 316 17.45 1.56 -10.88
N LEU A 317 16.48 1.46 -9.96
CA LEU A 317 16.31 0.29 -9.10
C LEU A 317 15.89 -0.97 -9.88
N TYR A 318 15.08 -0.82 -10.94
CA TYR A 318 14.74 -1.91 -11.84
C TYR A 318 15.98 -2.45 -12.57
N LEU A 319 16.77 -1.56 -13.18
CA LEU A 319 18.02 -1.93 -13.89
C LEU A 319 19.05 -2.57 -12.96
N LEU A 320 19.20 -2.03 -11.75
CA LEU A 320 20.10 -2.61 -10.73
C LEU A 320 19.68 -4.03 -10.31
N ARG A 321 18.38 -4.35 -10.32
CA ARG A 321 17.87 -5.72 -10.07
C ARG A 321 18.08 -6.66 -11.26
N LYS A 322 18.31 -6.12 -12.46
CA LYS A 322 18.69 -6.87 -13.67
C LYS A 322 20.20 -6.93 -13.89
N ASP A 323 20.98 -6.46 -12.90
CA ASP A 323 22.44 -6.34 -12.96
C ASP A 323 22.98 -5.45 -14.08
N ASP A 324 22.15 -4.57 -14.65
CA ASP A 324 22.58 -3.50 -15.56
C ASP A 324 23.05 -2.28 -14.74
N VAL A 325 24.28 -2.37 -14.25
CA VAL A 325 24.90 -1.32 -13.43
C VAL A 325 25.11 0.00 -14.21
N PRO A 326 25.59 0.00 -15.47
CA PRO A 326 25.71 1.23 -16.26
C PRO A 326 24.38 1.93 -16.51
N GLY A 327 23.34 1.19 -16.91
CA GLY A 327 22.01 1.75 -17.12
C GLY A 327 21.40 2.28 -15.81
N ALA A 328 21.55 1.54 -14.71
CA ALA A 328 21.12 1.99 -13.39
C ALA A 328 21.78 3.31 -12.97
N ARG A 329 23.08 3.47 -13.26
CA ARG A 329 23.82 4.71 -12.99
C ARG A 329 23.26 5.89 -13.78
N GLN A 330 23.06 5.71 -15.08
CA GLN A 330 22.51 6.76 -15.94
C GLN A 330 21.15 7.26 -15.43
N GLU A 331 20.26 6.35 -15.07
CA GLU A 331 18.92 6.72 -14.56
C GLU A 331 18.99 7.35 -13.15
N ALA A 332 19.90 6.92 -12.28
CA ALA A 332 20.13 7.53 -10.97
C ALA A 332 20.72 8.95 -11.09
N GLU A 333 21.66 9.17 -12.00
CA GLU A 333 22.23 10.50 -12.27
C GLU A 333 21.18 11.43 -12.90
N ALA A 334 20.36 10.94 -13.83
CA ALA A 334 19.24 11.70 -14.39
C ALA A 334 18.19 12.08 -13.33
N CYS A 335 17.92 11.19 -12.36
CA CYS A 335 17.09 11.51 -11.19
C CYS A 335 17.67 12.71 -10.41
N LEU A 336 18.97 12.69 -10.13
CA LEU A 336 19.65 13.73 -9.35
C LEU A 336 19.86 15.03 -10.13
N ALA A 337 19.92 14.98 -11.47
CA ALA A 337 19.92 16.17 -12.31
C ALA A 337 18.60 16.94 -12.20
N LEU A 338 17.47 16.23 -12.10
CA LEU A 338 16.15 16.84 -11.89
C LEU A 338 15.98 17.34 -10.45
N VAL A 339 16.38 16.52 -9.47
CA VAL A 339 16.23 16.85 -8.03
C VAL A 339 17.51 16.45 -7.29
N PRO A 340 18.48 17.37 -7.12
CA PRO A 340 19.79 17.07 -6.51
C PRO A 340 19.74 16.53 -5.07
N LYS A 341 18.63 16.78 -4.37
CA LYS A 341 18.37 16.29 -3.00
C LYS A 341 17.35 15.13 -2.99
N HIS A 342 17.27 14.33 -4.04
CA HIS A 342 16.38 13.16 -4.08
C HIS A 342 16.96 12.01 -3.25
N ALA A 343 16.37 11.73 -2.08
CA ALA A 343 16.89 10.71 -1.16
C ALA A 343 17.05 9.32 -1.79
N ASP A 344 16.05 8.85 -2.54
CA ASP A 344 16.10 7.53 -3.18
C ASP A 344 17.12 7.48 -4.32
N GLY A 345 17.34 8.60 -5.02
CA GLY A 345 18.33 8.69 -6.10
C GLY A 345 19.76 8.59 -5.56
N LEU A 346 20.04 9.30 -4.46
CA LEU A 346 21.31 9.23 -3.74
C LEU A 346 21.55 7.82 -3.17
N PHE A 347 20.51 7.20 -2.60
CA PHE A 347 20.61 5.82 -2.08
C PHE A 347 20.92 4.81 -3.18
N ILE A 348 20.26 4.90 -4.34
CA ILE A 348 20.53 4.00 -5.47
C ILE A 348 21.95 4.21 -6.00
N LEU A 349 22.40 5.46 -6.14
CA LEU A 349 23.78 5.74 -6.54
C LEU A 349 24.78 5.19 -5.52
N ALA A 350 24.49 5.24 -4.22
CA ALA A 350 25.31 4.62 -3.20
C ALA A 350 25.44 3.09 -3.39
N ARG A 351 24.34 2.40 -3.73
CA ARG A 351 24.35 0.96 -4.03
C ARG A 351 25.15 0.63 -5.28
N ILE A 352 25.11 1.50 -6.28
CA ILE A 352 25.92 1.37 -7.50
C ILE A 352 27.40 1.51 -7.18
N GLU A 353 27.78 2.56 -6.43
CA GLU A 353 29.17 2.77 -6.01
C GLU A 353 29.70 1.62 -5.15
N GLU A 354 28.88 1.08 -4.26
CA GLU A 354 29.21 -0.10 -3.45
C GLU A 354 29.53 -1.31 -4.36
N ARG A 355 28.68 -1.58 -5.37
CA ARG A 355 28.92 -2.66 -6.34
C ARG A 355 30.16 -2.44 -7.18
N CYS A 356 30.52 -1.20 -7.47
CA CYS A 356 31.74 -0.83 -8.17
C CYS A 356 33.01 -0.86 -7.28
N GLY A 357 32.89 -1.19 -6.00
CA GLY A 357 34.03 -1.22 -5.06
C GLY A 357 34.39 0.14 -4.44
N ASN A 358 33.63 1.21 -4.73
CA ASN A 358 33.87 2.56 -4.25
C ASN A 358 33.22 2.82 -2.89
N GLY A 359 33.58 2.01 -1.88
CA GLY A 359 32.94 1.99 -0.56
C GLY A 359 32.86 3.35 0.14
N THR A 360 33.93 4.16 0.07
CA THR A 360 33.96 5.51 0.65
C THR A 360 32.96 6.46 0.00
N VAL A 361 32.78 6.38 -1.33
CA VAL A 361 31.80 7.20 -2.06
C VAL A 361 30.38 6.74 -1.72
N ALA A 362 30.16 5.43 -1.69
CA ALA A 362 28.88 4.82 -1.29
C ALA A 362 28.46 5.24 0.14
N ALA A 363 29.40 5.28 1.09
CA ALA A 363 29.14 5.69 2.46
C ALA A 363 28.68 7.17 2.52
N LYS A 364 29.37 8.07 1.80
CA LYS A 364 28.99 9.49 1.72
C LYS A 364 27.61 9.70 1.08
N LEU A 365 27.31 8.99 0.00
CA LEU A 365 26.02 9.11 -0.70
C LEU A 365 24.86 8.57 0.15
N SER A 366 25.03 7.40 0.76
CA SER A 366 24.01 6.81 1.64
C SER A 366 23.76 7.67 2.89
N ALA A 367 24.82 8.24 3.48
CA ALA A 367 24.69 9.17 4.61
C ALA A 367 23.89 10.42 4.25
N ARG A 368 24.14 11.00 3.06
CA ARG A 368 23.34 12.13 2.54
C ARG A 368 21.88 11.74 2.32
N ALA A 369 21.62 10.55 1.77
CA ALA A 369 20.26 10.06 1.59
C ALA A 369 19.51 9.90 2.93
N ALA A 370 20.18 9.32 3.94
CA ALA A 370 19.64 9.18 5.29
C ALA A 370 19.43 10.54 6.00
N ALA A 371 20.32 11.51 5.77
CA ALA A 371 20.18 12.87 6.30
C ALA A 371 18.97 13.61 5.68
N ILE A 372 18.72 13.44 4.38
CA ILE A 372 17.55 14.04 3.71
C ILE A 372 16.26 13.36 4.17
N ASN A 373 16.26 12.03 4.27
CA ASN A 373 15.11 11.27 4.73
C ASN A 373 15.51 10.31 5.88
N PRO A 374 15.38 10.74 7.14
CA PRO A 374 15.67 9.90 8.32
C PRO A 374 14.80 8.64 8.43
N PHE A 375 13.70 8.55 7.66
CA PHE A 375 12.86 7.35 7.55
C PHE A 375 13.36 6.35 6.50
N ASN A 376 14.39 6.69 5.70
CA ASN A 376 14.99 5.78 4.75
C ASN A 376 15.93 4.80 5.47
N TRP A 377 15.33 3.80 6.13
CA TRP A 377 16.06 2.75 6.83
C TRP A 377 17.10 2.03 5.95
N PRO A 378 16.78 1.65 4.69
CA PRO A 378 17.79 1.07 3.79
C PRO A 378 19.04 1.95 3.62
N ALA A 379 18.88 3.27 3.48
CA ALA A 379 20.02 4.18 3.37
C ALA A 379 20.85 4.23 4.65
N PHE A 380 20.19 4.37 5.82
CA PHE A 380 20.89 4.38 7.10
C PHE A 380 21.65 3.08 7.36
N LYS A 381 20.99 1.93 7.13
CA LYS A 381 21.62 0.62 7.27
C LYS A 381 22.84 0.47 6.35
N LEU A 382 22.73 0.91 5.09
CA LEU A 382 23.86 0.87 4.16
C LEU A 382 25.03 1.73 4.65
N THR A 383 24.76 2.94 5.17
CA THR A 383 25.80 3.79 5.77
C THR A 383 26.48 3.10 6.95
N PHE A 384 25.70 2.46 7.83
CA PHE A 384 26.24 1.68 8.95
C PHE A 384 27.14 0.54 8.47
N ASP A 385 26.66 -0.29 7.54
CA ASP A 385 27.41 -1.44 7.02
C ASP A 385 28.73 -1.00 6.37
N LEU A 386 28.70 0.09 5.59
CA LEU A 386 29.89 0.63 4.91
C LEU A 386 30.88 1.28 5.88
N ASN A 387 30.41 2.04 6.86
CA ASN A 387 31.29 2.60 7.89
C ASN A 387 31.98 1.49 8.67
N ARG A 388 31.23 0.46 9.08
CA ARG A 388 31.81 -0.70 9.78
C ARG A 388 32.88 -1.40 8.95
N LYS A 389 32.58 -1.66 7.67
CA LYS A 389 33.48 -2.35 6.73
C LYS A 389 34.75 -1.57 6.42
N HIS A 390 34.66 -0.25 6.24
CA HIS A 390 35.76 0.56 5.69
C HIS A 390 36.47 1.45 6.73
N LEU A 391 35.80 1.79 7.83
CA LEU A 391 36.29 2.71 8.85
C LEU A 391 36.33 2.06 10.26
N GLY A 392 35.82 0.83 10.40
CA GLY A 392 35.80 0.07 11.65
C GLY A 392 34.60 0.35 12.55
N ASP A 393 34.51 -0.42 13.65
CA ASP A 393 33.37 -0.41 14.57
C ASP A 393 33.18 0.95 15.26
N ALA A 394 34.25 1.68 15.54
CA ALA A 394 34.16 3.01 16.17
C ALA A 394 33.38 4.02 15.31
N ALA A 395 33.56 3.99 13.98
CA ALA A 395 32.82 4.85 13.07
C ALA A 395 31.34 4.43 12.94
N ALA A 396 31.06 3.13 13.02
CA ALA A 396 29.70 2.61 13.03
C ALA A 396 28.97 2.95 14.35
N ALA A 397 29.65 2.88 15.49
CA ALA A 397 29.14 3.29 16.80
C ALA A 397 28.78 4.78 16.80
N ALA A 398 29.70 5.64 16.34
CA ALA A 398 29.45 7.08 16.24
C ALA A 398 28.24 7.41 15.37
N LEU A 399 27.96 6.63 14.32
CA LEU A 399 26.75 6.80 13.50
C LEU A 399 25.47 6.48 14.28
N LEU A 400 25.45 5.42 15.09
CA LEU A 400 24.31 5.08 15.94
C LEU A 400 24.08 6.15 17.01
N ASP A 401 25.14 6.63 17.65
CA ASP A 401 25.09 7.68 18.68
C ASP A 401 24.54 9.00 18.13
N ASN A 402 24.79 9.30 16.85
CA ASN A 402 24.31 10.51 16.20
C ASN A 402 23.04 10.28 15.34
N ALA A 403 22.44 9.09 15.39
CA ALA A 403 21.27 8.79 14.59
C ALA A 403 20.07 9.68 14.98
N PRO A 404 19.33 10.26 14.01
CA PRO A 404 18.12 11.02 14.30
C PRO A 404 17.10 10.20 15.09
N ALA A 405 16.27 10.88 15.91
CA ALA A 405 15.26 10.21 16.73
C ALA A 405 14.30 9.34 15.90
N GLN A 406 13.97 9.76 14.68
CA GLN A 406 13.13 9.00 13.74
C GLN A 406 13.79 7.68 13.35
N THR A 407 15.09 7.67 13.11
CA THR A 407 15.86 6.47 12.76
C THR A 407 15.99 5.52 13.94
N ARG A 408 16.22 6.05 15.16
CA ARG A 408 16.31 5.24 16.40
C ARG A 408 15.04 4.46 16.71
N ARG A 409 13.88 4.96 16.27
CA ARG A 409 12.57 4.30 16.45
C ARG A 409 12.33 3.13 15.49
N HIS A 410 13.20 2.91 14.51
CA HIS A 410 13.04 1.79 13.60
C HIS A 410 13.15 0.46 14.37
N PRO A 411 12.26 -0.54 14.15
CA PRO A 411 12.27 -1.79 14.93
C PRO A 411 13.60 -2.55 14.89
N LYS A 412 14.36 -2.38 13.81
CA LYS A 412 15.67 -3.02 13.60
C LYS A 412 16.86 -2.16 14.05
N PHE A 413 16.63 -1.02 14.71
CA PHE A 413 17.72 -0.15 15.16
C PHE A 413 18.60 -0.86 16.19
N ASN A 414 17.98 -1.50 17.18
CA ASN A 414 18.70 -2.23 18.24
C ASN A 414 19.47 -3.45 17.69
N GLU A 415 19.01 -4.04 16.57
CA GLU A 415 19.75 -5.11 15.89
C GLU A 415 21.11 -4.60 15.37
N LEU A 416 21.22 -3.33 14.95
CA LEU A 416 22.51 -2.78 14.52
C LEU A 416 23.44 -2.50 15.70
N ALA A 417 22.89 -2.07 16.84
CA ALA A 417 23.66 -1.85 18.06
C ALA A 417 24.25 -3.15 18.61
N SER A 418 23.49 -4.25 18.58
CA SER A 418 23.98 -5.56 19.06
C SER A 418 25.13 -6.11 18.20
N LEU A 419 25.18 -5.76 16.91
CA LEU A 419 26.29 -6.18 16.03
C LEU A 419 27.65 -5.57 16.41
N LEU A 420 27.67 -4.50 17.21
CA LEU A 420 28.90 -3.89 17.70
C LEU A 420 29.34 -4.44 19.06
N THR A 421 28.40 -4.94 19.87
CA THR A 421 28.71 -5.50 21.20
C THR A 421 29.27 -6.92 21.13
N ASP A 422 28.89 -7.69 20.11
CA ASP A 422 29.35 -9.08 19.95
C ASP A 422 30.82 -9.20 19.51
N ALA A 423 31.44 -8.10 19.06
CA ALA A 423 32.85 -8.06 18.68
C ALA A 423 33.81 -7.94 19.90
N GLY A 424 33.28 -7.77 21.12
CA GLY A 424 34.04 -7.28 22.28
C GLY A 424 34.21 -8.20 23.49
N THR A 425 33.72 -9.44 23.48
CA THR A 425 34.05 -10.39 24.56
C THR A 425 35.06 -11.42 24.05
N PRO A 426 36.38 -11.23 24.25
CA PRO A 426 37.30 -12.34 24.12
C PRO A 426 36.84 -13.43 25.10
N GLN A 427 36.51 -14.62 24.59
CA GLN A 427 36.38 -15.81 25.43
C GLN A 427 37.69 -15.92 26.22
N ARG A 428 37.62 -15.65 27.52
CA ARG A 428 38.70 -15.93 28.46
C ARG A 428 38.68 -17.39 28.86
#